data_AF-A0A1X3RRR8-F1
#
_entry.id   AF-A0A1X3RRR8-F1
#
_cell.length_a   1.000
_cell.length_b   1.000
_cell.length_c   1.000
_cell.angle_alpha   90.00
_cell.angle_beta   90.00
_cell.angle_gamma   90.00
#
_symmetry.space_group_name_H-M   'P 1'
#
loop_
_entity.id
_entity.type
_entity.pdbx_description
1 polymer ?
#
loop_
_entity_poly.entity_id
_entity_poly.type
_entity_poly.pdbx_seq_one_letter_code
_entity_poly.pdbx_strand_id
1 'polypeptide(L)' 'MVYTHHKPGTPVTQVADTAKKEHCERHYTVGYVPNGGKKPLSPQLKLSGKWLEELGFNTGQSVIVTVERGKLVIEAELRF' A
#
# COMPACT_ATOMS: atom_id res chain seq x y z
N MET A 1 59.66 -9.76 -13.05
CA MET A 1 58.85 -9.67 -14.27
C MET A 1 57.61 -8.85 -13.97
N VAL A 2 57.23 -8.01 -14.91
CA VAL A 2 56.36 -6.83 -14.76
C VAL A 2 54.88 -7.23 -14.60
N TYR A 3 54.18 -6.52 -13.72
CA TYR A 3 52.75 -6.62 -13.49
C TYR A 3 51.95 -6.23 -14.74
N THR A 4 51.07 -7.12 -15.20
CA THR A 4 50.00 -6.78 -16.15
C THR A 4 48.73 -7.52 -15.74
N HIS A 5 47.85 -6.87 -14.99
CA HIS A 5 46.46 -7.31 -14.87
C HIS A 5 45.58 -6.40 -15.71
N HIS A 6 45.12 -6.93 -16.84
CA HIS A 6 44.07 -6.35 -17.67
C HIS A 6 42.78 -6.13 -16.88
N LYS A 7 42.13 -4.97 -17.09
CA LYS A 7 40.67 -4.82 -16.95
C LYS A 7 40.08 -4.74 -18.35
N PRO A 8 39.09 -5.57 -18.67
CA PRO A 8 37.91 -5.01 -19.31
C PRO A 8 36.61 -5.69 -18.87
N GLY A 9 35.52 -4.91 -18.91
CA GLY A 9 34.16 -5.44 -18.99
C GLY A 9 33.26 -5.07 -17.82
N THR A 10 32.55 -3.95 -17.95
CA THR A 10 31.30 -3.69 -17.24
C THR A 10 30.32 -4.84 -17.50
N PRO A 11 29.72 -5.51 -16.50
CA PRO A 11 28.47 -6.20 -16.74
C PRO A 11 27.37 -5.14 -16.80
N VAL A 12 27.10 -4.63 -18.00
CA VAL A 12 25.76 -4.12 -18.31
C VAL A 12 24.91 -5.38 -18.45
N THR A 13 24.22 -5.76 -17.38
CA THR A 13 23.31 -6.90 -17.41
C THR A 13 22.00 -6.48 -16.76
N GLN A 14 21.10 -6.19 -17.69
CA GLN A 14 19.69 -6.57 -17.67
C GLN A 14 18.78 -5.77 -16.74
N VAL A 15 18.07 -4.84 -17.39
CA VAL A 15 16.62 -4.67 -17.23
C VAL A 15 15.96 -5.99 -16.82
N ALA A 16 15.70 -6.13 -15.53
CA ALA A 16 14.85 -7.18 -14.99
C ALA A 16 13.52 -6.53 -14.60
N ASP A 17 12.70 -6.27 -15.63
CA ASP A 17 11.26 -6.29 -15.47
C ASP A 17 10.89 -7.67 -14.91
N THR A 18 10.66 -7.74 -13.60
CA THR A 18 10.06 -8.89 -12.96
C THR A 18 8.99 -8.40 -12.00
N ALA A 19 7.78 -8.35 -12.56
CA ALA A 19 6.51 -8.42 -11.88
C ALA A 19 6.56 -9.30 -10.62
N LYS A 20 6.67 -8.67 -9.44
CA LYS A 20 6.35 -9.29 -8.14
C LYS A 20 5.90 -8.21 -7.16
N LYS A 21 4.62 -7.84 -7.21
CA LYS A 21 3.96 -7.16 -6.08
C LYS A 21 2.47 -7.53 -5.99
N GLU A 22 2.16 -8.81 -6.15
CA GLU A 22 0.78 -9.31 -6.18
C GLU A 22 0.18 -9.58 -4.78
N HIS A 23 0.86 -9.20 -3.69
CA HIS A 23 0.21 -9.24 -2.36
C HIS A 23 0.87 -8.26 -1.38
N CYS A 24 0.42 -7.02 -1.37
CA CYS A 24 0.67 -6.13 -0.22
C CYS A 24 -0.45 -6.33 0.82
N GLU A 25 -0.43 -7.49 1.50
CA GLU A 25 -1.23 -7.68 2.71
C GLU A 25 -0.69 -6.77 3.82
N ARG A 26 -1.59 -6.09 4.52
CA ARG A 26 -1.25 -5.18 5.61
C ARG A 26 -2.15 -5.51 6.79
N HIS A 27 -1.54 -5.86 7.92
CA HIS A 27 -2.28 -6.13 9.15
C HIS A 27 -2.52 -4.82 9.90
N TYR A 28 -3.79 -4.56 10.21
CA TYR A 28 -4.23 -3.42 11.00
C TYR A 28 -5.01 -3.92 12.20
N THR A 29 -4.92 -3.18 13.31
CA THR A 29 -5.75 -3.43 14.50
C THR A 29 -6.84 -2.38 14.57
N VAL A 30 -8.07 -2.82 14.87
CA VAL A 30 -9.19 -1.91 15.12
C VAL A 30 -8.89 -1.16 16.43
N GLY A 31 -8.82 0.16 16.33
CA GLY A 31 -8.65 1.04 17.48
C GLY A 31 -9.96 1.71 17.88
N TYR A 32 -9.83 2.70 18.74
CA TYR A 32 -10.92 3.56 19.20
C TYR A 32 -10.61 5.02 18.92
N VAL A 33 -11.62 5.83 18.64
CA VAL A 33 -11.46 7.28 18.50
C VAL A 33 -11.23 7.90 19.89
N PRO A 34 -10.09 8.57 20.16
CA PRO A 34 -9.88 9.25 21.44
C PRO A 34 -10.90 10.39 21.58
N ASN A 35 -11.90 10.23 22.46
CA ASN A 35 -13.01 11.19 22.57
C ASN A 35 -13.00 12.01 23.87
N GLY A 36 -11.83 12.21 24.49
CA GLY A 36 -11.67 13.12 25.63
C GLY A 36 -12.63 12.88 26.80
N GLY A 37 -13.05 11.63 27.02
CA GLY A 37 -13.97 11.25 28.11
C GLY A 37 -15.46 11.45 27.83
N LYS A 38 -15.88 11.82 26.61
CA LYS A 38 -17.30 11.93 26.24
C LYS A 38 -17.71 10.79 25.30
N LYS A 39 -18.91 10.21 25.49
CA LYS A 39 -19.55 9.14 24.70
C LYS A 39 -18.79 7.79 24.63
N PRO A 40 -19.49 6.67 24.38
CA PRO A 40 -18.82 5.39 24.13
C PRO A 40 -17.90 5.50 22.92
N LEU A 41 -16.73 4.89 23.03
CA LEU A 41 -15.72 4.89 21.99
C LEU A 41 -16.22 4.06 20.79
N SER A 42 -16.39 4.68 19.63
CA SER A 42 -16.69 3.95 18.40
C SER A 42 -15.41 3.27 17.88
N PRO A 43 -15.50 2.01 17.41
CA PRO A 43 -14.35 1.36 16.77
C PRO A 43 -13.97 2.09 15.49
N GLN A 44 -12.67 2.19 15.23
CA GLN A 44 -12.12 2.82 14.03
C GLN A 44 -11.01 1.96 13.42
N LEU A 45 -11.06 1.77 12.11
CA LEU A 45 -9.98 1.21 11.32
C LEU A 45 -9.35 2.33 10.48
N LYS A 46 -8.09 2.67 10.75
CA LYS A 46 -7.37 3.72 10.03
C LYS A 46 -6.46 3.11 8.98
N LEU A 47 -6.77 3.35 7.71
CA LEU A 47 -5.91 3.04 6.58
C LEU A 47 -5.16 4.32 6.17
N SER A 48 -3.85 4.26 6.04
CA SER A 48 -3.02 5.41 5.64
C SER A 48 -1.74 4.98 4.94
N GLY A 49 -1.23 5.86 4.07
CA GLY A 49 0.05 5.72 3.37
C GLY A 49 -0.10 5.85 1.86
N LYS A 50 1.04 6.05 1.17
CA LYS A 50 1.11 6.23 -0.30
C LYS A 50 0.52 5.05 -1.09
N TRP A 51 0.47 3.86 -0.48
CA TRP A 51 -0.11 2.67 -1.11
C TRP A 51 -1.61 2.82 -1.43
N LEU A 52 -2.33 3.70 -0.74
CA LEU A 52 -3.72 4.00 -1.07
C LEU A 52 -3.79 4.70 -2.43
N GLU A 53 -2.96 5.72 -2.64
CA GLU A 53 -2.86 6.44 -3.91
C GLU A 53 -2.42 5.51 -5.06
N GLU A 54 -1.48 4.60 -4.79
CA GLU A 54 -1.04 3.56 -5.75
C GLU A 54 -2.18 2.63 -6.18
N LEU A 55 -3.20 2.43 -5.33
CA LEU A 55 -4.41 1.66 -5.62
C LEU A 55 -5.55 2.51 -6.20
N GLY A 56 -5.31 3.79 -6.50
CA GLY A 56 -6.32 4.71 -7.01
C GLY A 56 -7.19 5.35 -5.94
N PHE A 57 -6.81 5.28 -4.66
CA PHE A 57 -7.47 6.02 -3.57
C PHE A 57 -6.94 7.45 -3.44
N ASN A 58 -7.61 8.41 -4.09
CA ASN A 58 -7.23 9.82 -4.05
C ASN A 58 -7.97 10.60 -2.96
N THR A 59 -7.39 11.71 -2.51
CA THR A 59 -8.05 12.61 -1.55
C THR A 59 -9.26 13.29 -2.19
N GLY A 60 -10.37 13.36 -1.46
CA GLY A 60 -11.59 14.03 -1.90
C GLY A 60 -12.47 13.22 -2.85
N GLN A 61 -12.05 12.01 -3.25
CA GLN A 61 -12.88 11.13 -4.05
C GLN A 61 -13.89 10.36 -3.19
N SER A 62 -15.00 9.96 -3.80
CA SER A 62 -15.97 9.07 -3.17
C SER A 62 -15.48 7.62 -3.21
N VAL A 63 -15.90 6.83 -2.22
CA VAL A 63 -15.56 5.41 -2.12
C VAL A 63 -16.82 4.61 -1.86
N ILE A 64 -16.84 3.38 -2.39
CA ILE A 64 -17.92 2.43 -2.16
C ILE A 64 -17.47 1.48 -1.07
N VAL A 65 -18.30 1.30 -0.05
CA VAL A 65 -18.05 0.34 1.04
C VAL A 65 -19.18 -0.66 1.08
N THR A 66 -18.87 -1.91 0.73
CA THR A 66 -19.81 -3.02 0.80
C THR A 66 -19.55 -3.81 2.08
N VAL A 67 -20.62 -4.07 2.83
CA VAL A 67 -20.56 -4.77 4.12
C VAL A 67 -21.08 -6.19 3.95
N GLU A 68 -20.22 -7.15 4.26
CA GLU A 68 -20.54 -8.58 4.34
C GLU A 68 -20.27 -9.09 5.76
N ARG A 69 -20.78 -10.28 6.09
CA ARG A 69 -20.56 -10.86 7.41
C ARG A 69 -19.06 -11.12 7.64
N GLY A 70 -18.44 -10.30 8.50
CA GLY A 70 -17.02 -10.40 8.85
C GLY A 70 -16.05 -9.77 7.83
N LYS A 71 -16.55 -9.03 6.85
CA LYS A 71 -15.74 -8.48 5.77
C LYS A 71 -16.24 -7.11 5.31
N LEU A 72 -15.30 -6.22 5.04
CA LEU A 72 -15.54 -4.94 4.36
C LEU A 72 -14.80 -4.95 3.03
N VAL A 73 -15.50 -4.65 1.95
CA VAL A 73 -14.90 -4.42 0.63
C VAL A 73 -14.95 -2.91 0.38
N ILE A 74 -13.78 -2.31 0.17
CA ILE A 74 -13.62 -0.87 -0.04
C ILE A 74 -13.09 -0.67 -1.46
N GLU A 75 -13.84 0.05 -2.28
CA GLU A 75 -13.53 0.28 -3.69
C GLU A 75 -13.50 1.79 -3.97
N ALA A 76 -12.53 2.23 -4.77
CA ALA A 76 -12.48 3.60 -5.25
C ALA A 76 -13.63 3.83 -6.25
N GLU A 77 -14.42 4.89 -6.06
CA GLU A 77 -15.42 5.26 -7.05
C GLU A 77 -14.72 5.95 -8.23
N LEU A 78 -14.49 5.20 -9.31
CA LEU A 78 -13.94 5.73 -10.54
C LEU A 78 -15.07 6.40 -11.34
N ARG A 79 -15.07 7.73 -11.35
CA ARG A 79 -15.91 8.51 -12.27
C ARG A 79 -15.13 8.69 -13.57
N PHE A 80 -15.61 8.03 -14.63
CA PHE A 80 -15.10 8.19 -16.01
C PHE A 80 -15.71 9.42 -16.67
#